data_AF-A0A139X472-F1
#
_entry.id   AF-A0A139X472-F1
#
_cell.length_a   1.000
_cell.length_b   1.000
_cell.length_c   1.000
_cell.angle_alpha   90.00
_cell.angle_beta   90.00
_cell.angle_gamma   90.00
#
_symmetry.space_group_name_H-M   'P 1'
#
loop_
_entity.id
_entity.type
_entity.pdbx_description
1 polymer ?
#
loop_
_entity_poly.entity_id
_entity_poly.type
_entity_poly.pdbx_seq_one_letter_code
_entity_poly.pdbx_strand_id
1 'polypeptide(L)'
;MKTILQYLPSIQRKSSRFLEKNSGFTLIELLVAMILAALVITPLLAFMINVLDSDRREQAKATTEQEIQAALEYISRDLQQAVYIYDDDGVTRNSNTDVSLSGIQDQIPPVKGASSCKVVSGSSNCKPILVFWKREYIPESVGVNSNSDTQKDDGFAYSLVGYYFITNPTSTAPWSSSARIGRFQIRGRVNAEYSNTKGEACDPGFSPPPLDLTVNGSKLKEKMSQWKTSLGTSPSPLTPCASPATEYTKQVDTLVDNISTTGPDPDPTTTPCPPGAKLVGVVNSGFFACVNSDEVLAQVYIRGNALVRLTNKNDTVYDPKASAYFPGGNIRVQGRGFLFTK
;
A
#
# COMPACT_ATOMS: atom_id res chain seq x y z
N MET A 1 4.50 -80.74 -18.99
CA MET A 1 3.24 -81.26 -18.44
C MET A 1 2.10 -80.51 -19.12
N LYS A 2 1.44 -81.16 -20.08
CA LYS A 2 0.03 -81.63 -19.98
C LYS A 2 -0.97 -80.47 -19.90
N THR A 3 -1.50 -80.04 -21.06
CA THR A 3 -2.90 -80.29 -21.52
C THR A 3 -3.93 -79.65 -20.58
N ILE A 4 -4.79 -78.73 -21.02
CA ILE A 4 -6.01 -79.06 -21.78
C ILE A 4 -6.49 -77.82 -22.55
N LEU A 5 -6.54 -77.97 -23.87
CA LEU A 5 -7.20 -77.14 -24.87
C LEU A 5 -8.40 -77.96 -25.33
N GLN A 6 -9.64 -77.55 -24.99
CA GLN A 6 -10.93 -78.12 -25.43
C GLN A 6 -12.00 -77.45 -24.53
N TYR A 7 -12.96 -76.65 -24.98
CA TYR A 7 -13.93 -76.89 -26.04
C TYR A 7 -14.49 -75.54 -26.56
N LEU A 8 -14.60 -75.44 -27.88
CA LEU A 8 -15.53 -74.56 -28.58
C LEU A 8 -16.97 -75.00 -28.29
N PRO A 9 -17.92 -74.05 -28.22
CA PRO A 9 -19.16 -74.22 -28.94
C PRO A 9 -19.18 -73.22 -30.10
N SER A 10 -19.17 -73.79 -31.29
CA SER A 10 -19.62 -73.19 -32.54
C SER A 10 -21.04 -72.65 -32.38
N ILE A 11 -21.20 -71.43 -31.89
CA ILE A 11 -22.44 -70.69 -32.09
C ILE A 11 -22.31 -69.97 -33.42
N GLN A 12 -22.91 -70.62 -34.41
CA GLN A 12 -23.07 -70.17 -35.76
C GLN A 12 -23.55 -68.70 -35.76
N ARG A 13 -22.75 -67.84 -36.39
CA ARG A 13 -23.20 -66.57 -36.95
C ARG A 13 -24.41 -66.85 -37.85
N LYS A 14 -25.61 -66.71 -37.31
CA LYS A 14 -26.71 -66.19 -38.12
C LYS A 14 -26.44 -64.70 -38.22
N SER A 15 -25.82 -64.28 -39.32
CA SER A 15 -25.95 -62.90 -39.75
C SER A 15 -27.44 -62.68 -39.99
N SER A 16 -28.15 -62.12 -39.03
CA SER A 16 -29.27 -61.29 -39.42
C SER A 16 -28.63 -60.18 -40.23
N ARG A 17 -28.77 -60.25 -41.54
CA ARG A 17 -28.81 -59.03 -42.34
C ARG A 17 -30.02 -58.27 -41.78
N PHE A 18 -29.82 -57.58 -40.67
CA PHE A 18 -30.49 -56.32 -40.50
C PHE A 18 -29.96 -55.55 -41.70
N LEU A 19 -30.78 -55.46 -42.74
CA LEU A 19 -30.65 -54.32 -43.64
C LEU A 19 -30.58 -53.14 -42.68
N GLU A 20 -29.38 -52.56 -42.53
CA GLU A 20 -29.25 -51.20 -42.08
C GLU A 20 -30.02 -50.41 -43.13
N LYS A 21 -31.31 -50.26 -42.84
CA LYS A 21 -32.11 -49.21 -43.41
C LYS A 21 -31.35 -47.98 -42.93
N ASN A 22 -30.49 -47.44 -43.79
CA ASN A 22 -29.96 -46.10 -43.66
C ASN A 22 -31.17 -45.17 -43.71
N SER A 23 -31.89 -45.13 -42.59
CA SER A 23 -32.90 -44.15 -42.30
C SER A 23 -32.08 -42.91 -42.00
N GLY A 24 -31.66 -42.23 -43.07
CA GLY A 24 -31.10 -40.91 -42.95
C GLY A 24 -32.04 -40.09 -42.08
N PHE A 25 -31.48 -39.39 -41.10
CA PHE A 25 -32.24 -38.51 -40.23
C PHE A 25 -33.18 -37.66 -41.08
N THR A 26 -34.46 -37.69 -40.76
CA THR A 26 -35.40 -36.83 -41.47
C THR A 26 -35.06 -35.39 -41.13
N LEU A 27 -35.16 -34.48 -42.10
CA LEU A 27 -34.82 -33.06 -41.91
C LEU A 27 -35.60 -32.44 -40.73
N ILE A 28 -36.81 -32.95 -40.45
CA ILE A 28 -37.65 -32.54 -39.33
C ILE A 28 -37.14 -33.02 -37.97
N GLU A 29 -36.54 -34.21 -37.89
CA GLU A 29 -35.99 -34.77 -36.64
C GLU A 29 -34.72 -34.02 -36.21
N LEU A 30 -33.89 -33.63 -37.19
CA LEU A 30 -32.73 -32.77 -36.95
C LEU A 30 -33.16 -31.35 -36.54
N LEU A 31 -34.24 -30.84 -37.11
CA LEU A 31 -34.82 -29.55 -36.74
C LEU A 31 -35.40 -29.57 -35.32
N VAL A 32 -36.14 -30.62 -34.94
CA VAL A 32 -36.67 -30.79 -33.58
C VAL A 32 -35.53 -30.95 -32.57
N ALA A 33 -34.51 -31.75 -32.87
CA ALA A 33 -33.35 -31.91 -32.01
C ALA A 33 -32.61 -30.58 -31.78
N MET A 34 -32.47 -29.75 -32.81
CA MET A 34 -31.84 -28.43 -32.70
C MET A 34 -32.68 -27.46 -31.83
N ILE A 35 -34.01 -27.48 -31.97
CA ILE A 35 -34.92 -26.65 -31.16
C ILE A 35 -34.88 -27.10 -29.70
N LEU A 36 -34.94 -28.42 -29.43
CA LEU A 36 -34.84 -28.95 -28.07
C LEU A 36 -33.47 -28.66 -27.44
N ALA A 37 -32.38 -28.76 -28.21
CA ALA A 37 -31.05 -28.39 -27.75
C ALA A 37 -30.97 -26.90 -27.41
N ALA A 38 -31.51 -26.02 -28.25
CA ALA A 38 -31.53 -24.58 -27.99
C ALA A 38 -32.35 -24.23 -26.72
N LEU A 39 -33.50 -24.89 -26.52
CA LEU A 39 -34.34 -24.72 -25.32
C LEU A 39 -33.64 -25.16 -24.03
N VAL A 40 -32.74 -26.15 -24.09
CA VAL A 40 -31.98 -26.62 -22.92
C VAL A 40 -30.69 -25.83 -22.70
N ILE A 41 -29.93 -25.54 -23.75
CA ILE A 41 -28.62 -24.87 -23.65
C ILE A 41 -28.75 -23.42 -23.19
N THR A 42 -29.75 -22.69 -23.70
CA THR A 42 -29.94 -21.26 -23.39
C THR A 42 -30.08 -20.98 -21.88
N PRO A 43 -30.98 -21.65 -21.13
CA PRO A 43 -31.11 -21.40 -19.69
C PRO A 43 -29.87 -21.85 -18.90
N LEU A 44 -29.19 -22.92 -19.32
CA LEU A 44 -27.94 -23.36 -18.69
C LEU A 44 -26.81 -22.35 -18.86
N LEU A 45 -26.69 -21.76 -20.06
CA LEU A 45 -25.70 -20.73 -20.33
C LEU A 45 -26.01 -19.45 -19.53
N ALA A 46 -27.28 -19.05 -19.46
CA ALA A 46 -27.70 -17.91 -18.65
C ALA A 46 -27.39 -18.12 -17.15
N PHE A 47 -27.67 -19.31 -16.63
CA PHE A 47 -27.31 -19.67 -15.26
C PHE A 47 -25.79 -19.60 -15.03
N MET A 48 -24.99 -20.14 -15.96
CA MET A 48 -23.53 -20.11 -15.86
C MET A 48 -23.00 -18.67 -15.82
N ILE A 49 -23.53 -17.76 -16.64
CA ILE A 49 -23.12 -16.35 -16.63
C ILE A 49 -23.41 -15.71 -15.27
N ASN A 50 -24.58 -15.98 -14.68
CA ASN A 50 -24.92 -15.47 -13.35
C ASN A 50 -23.98 -15.99 -12.26
N VAL A 51 -23.59 -17.27 -12.32
CA VAL A 51 -22.61 -17.86 -11.39
C VAL A 51 -21.24 -17.21 -11.56
N LEU A 52 -20.78 -17.03 -12.80
CA LEU A 52 -19.49 -16.40 -13.09
C LEU A 52 -19.44 -14.92 -12.67
N ASP A 53 -20.53 -14.16 -12.86
CA ASP A 53 -20.61 -12.76 -12.42
C ASP A 53 -20.65 -12.68 -10.89
N SER A 54 -21.38 -13.58 -10.23
CA SER A 54 -21.38 -13.68 -8.77
C SER A 54 -19.98 -14.01 -8.23
N ASP A 55 -19.31 -15.01 -8.81
CA ASP A 55 -17.97 -15.42 -8.40
C ASP A 55 -16.95 -14.28 -8.57
N ARG A 56 -16.98 -13.58 -9.71
CA ARG A 56 -16.15 -12.40 -9.95
C ARG A 56 -16.38 -11.29 -8.93
N ARG A 57 -17.63 -11.02 -8.57
CA ARG A 57 -17.99 -9.99 -7.59
C ARG A 57 -17.48 -10.35 -6.20
N GLU A 58 -17.67 -11.58 -5.77
CA GLU A 58 -17.19 -12.03 -4.45
C GLU A 58 -15.66 -12.09 -4.41
N GLN A 59 -15.01 -12.53 -5.48
CA GLN A 59 -13.56 -12.50 -5.60
C GLN A 59 -12.99 -11.08 -5.52
N ALA A 60 -13.61 -10.11 -6.20
CA ALA A 60 -13.17 -8.72 -6.16
C ALA A 60 -13.24 -8.12 -4.74
N LYS A 61 -14.33 -8.41 -4.00
CA LYS A 61 -14.49 -7.97 -2.60
C LYS A 61 -13.44 -8.61 -1.69
N ALA A 62 -13.34 -9.94 -1.72
CA ALA A 62 -12.44 -10.69 -0.86
C ALA A 62 -10.97 -10.30 -1.10
N THR A 63 -10.57 -10.12 -2.36
CA THR A 63 -9.20 -9.69 -2.71
C THR A 63 -8.90 -8.30 -2.17
N THR A 64 -9.80 -7.33 -2.38
CA THR A 64 -9.60 -5.97 -1.86
C THR A 64 -9.56 -5.96 -0.33
N GLU A 65 -10.41 -6.72 0.35
CA GLU A 65 -10.39 -6.82 1.81
C GLU A 65 -9.05 -7.37 2.34
N GLN A 66 -8.55 -8.45 1.74
CA GLN A 66 -7.24 -9.03 2.09
C GLN A 66 -6.10 -8.03 1.87
N GLU A 67 -6.11 -7.29 0.76
CA GLU A 67 -5.11 -6.25 0.49
C GLU A 67 -5.16 -5.11 1.51
N ILE A 68 -6.35 -4.66 1.91
CA ILE A 68 -6.50 -3.63 2.95
C ILE A 68 -5.97 -4.14 4.30
N GLN A 69 -6.30 -5.37 4.69
CA GLN A 69 -5.79 -5.96 5.94
C GLN A 69 -4.27 -6.07 5.91
N ALA A 70 -3.69 -6.58 4.83
CA ALA A 70 -2.24 -6.68 4.67
C ALA A 70 -1.55 -5.28 4.70
N ALA A 71 -2.17 -4.27 4.10
CA ALA A 71 -1.66 -2.89 4.15
C ALA A 71 -1.70 -2.31 5.56
N LEU A 72 -2.79 -2.52 6.31
CA LEU A 72 -2.90 -2.09 7.71
C LEU A 72 -1.87 -2.77 8.60
N GLU A 73 -1.65 -4.07 8.43
CA GLU A 73 -0.61 -4.81 9.16
C GLU A 73 0.80 -4.32 8.81
N TYR A 74 1.06 -4.04 7.53
CA TYR A 74 2.35 -3.50 7.09
C TYR A 74 2.62 -2.14 7.73
N ILE A 75 1.66 -1.21 7.66
CA ILE A 75 1.75 0.12 8.28
C ILE A 75 1.91 -0.03 9.79
N SER A 76 1.20 -0.97 10.42
CA SER A 76 1.29 -1.23 11.85
C SER A 76 2.68 -1.68 12.28
N ARG A 77 3.31 -2.61 11.56
CA ARG A 77 4.70 -3.02 11.85
C ARG A 77 5.69 -1.86 11.73
N ASP A 78 5.49 -1.00 10.73
CA ASP A 78 6.32 0.19 10.53
C ASP A 78 6.10 1.22 11.65
N LEU A 79 4.85 1.42 12.08
CA LEU A 79 4.47 2.30 13.19
C LEU A 79 4.95 1.82 14.55
N GLN A 80 5.04 0.50 14.78
CA GLN A 80 5.60 -0.04 16.03
C GLN A 80 7.06 0.39 16.23
N GLN A 81 7.80 0.62 15.14
CA GLN A 81 9.18 1.12 15.18
C GLN A 81 9.27 2.67 15.22
N ALA A 82 8.12 3.35 15.20
CA ALA A 82 8.07 4.80 15.21
C ALA A 82 8.58 5.34 16.55
N VAL A 83 9.37 6.40 16.43
CA VAL A 83 9.96 7.17 17.52
C VAL A 83 9.21 8.49 17.70
N TYR A 84 8.74 9.06 16.59
CA TYR A 84 7.93 10.27 16.59
C TYR A 84 7.02 10.27 15.37
N ILE A 85 5.75 10.62 15.56
CA ILE A 85 4.74 10.70 14.49
C ILE A 85 4.31 12.15 14.36
N TYR A 86 4.37 12.71 13.15
CA TYR A 86 3.89 14.06 12.87
C TYR A 86 2.37 14.08 12.85
N ASP A 87 1.77 14.99 13.63
CA ASP A 87 0.36 15.31 13.56
C ASP A 87 0.05 16.29 12.41
N ASP A 88 -1.22 16.69 12.33
CA ASP A 88 -1.72 17.58 11.27
C ASP A 88 -0.91 18.88 11.16
N ASP A 89 -0.57 19.52 12.29
CA ASP A 89 0.26 20.73 12.28
C ASP A 89 1.63 20.47 11.65
N GLY A 90 2.24 19.32 11.96
CA GLY A 90 3.55 18.95 11.46
C GLY A 90 3.58 18.74 9.95
N VAL A 91 2.53 18.15 9.37
CA VAL A 91 2.50 17.80 7.94
C VAL A 91 1.83 18.86 7.05
N THR A 92 1.05 19.78 7.61
CA THR A 92 0.35 20.83 6.85
C THR A 92 1.03 22.20 6.88
N ARG A 93 1.98 22.42 7.79
CA ARG A 93 2.72 23.69 7.91
C ARG A 93 4.11 23.59 7.28
N ASN A 94 4.56 24.70 6.70
CA ASN A 94 5.93 24.86 6.22
C ASN A 94 6.89 25.15 7.39
N SER A 95 8.19 24.98 7.13
CA SER A 95 9.23 25.38 8.06
C SER A 95 9.14 26.88 8.35
N ASN A 96 9.22 27.24 9.64
CA ASN A 96 9.07 28.61 10.11
C ASN A 96 10.20 28.97 11.09
N THR A 97 10.50 30.25 11.24
CA THR A 97 11.42 30.75 12.27
C THR A 97 10.80 30.65 13.67
N ASP A 98 9.47 30.73 13.78
CA ASP A 98 8.75 30.41 15.01
C ASP A 98 8.61 28.88 15.16
N VAL A 99 9.30 28.33 16.15
CA VAL A 99 9.37 26.88 16.40
C VAL A 99 8.00 26.27 16.73
N SER A 100 7.06 27.05 17.27
CA SER A 100 5.71 26.58 17.63
C SER A 100 4.78 26.49 16.42
N LEU A 101 5.09 27.23 15.35
CA LEU A 101 4.34 27.29 14.11
C LEU A 101 5.02 26.53 12.97
N SER A 102 6.22 25.99 13.19
CA SER A 102 6.97 25.23 12.19
C SER A 102 6.32 23.87 11.89
N GLY A 103 6.47 23.42 10.66
CA GLY A 103 6.19 22.06 10.21
C GLY A 103 7.17 21.63 9.12
N ILE A 104 6.91 20.47 8.52
CA ILE A 104 7.81 19.82 7.54
C ILE A 104 7.23 19.73 6.13
N GLN A 105 6.09 20.39 5.85
CA GLN A 105 5.40 20.28 4.56
C GLN A 105 6.30 20.62 3.37
N ASP A 106 7.14 21.66 3.49
CA ASP A 106 8.09 22.13 2.50
C ASP A 106 9.39 21.30 2.42
N GLN A 107 9.49 20.23 3.21
CA GLN A 107 10.65 19.35 3.28
C GLN A 107 10.34 17.95 2.76
N ILE A 108 9.07 17.61 2.57
CA ILE A 108 8.59 16.31 2.11
C ILE A 108 7.87 16.43 0.75
N PRO A 109 7.70 15.31 0.01
CA PRO A 109 6.78 15.27 -1.11
C PRO A 109 5.37 15.69 -0.69
N PRO A 110 4.60 16.37 -1.56
CA PRO A 110 4.92 16.70 -2.95
C PRO A 110 5.66 18.03 -3.15
N VAL A 111 5.82 18.86 -2.10
CA VAL A 111 6.45 20.19 -2.22
C VAL A 111 7.94 20.05 -2.54
N LYS A 112 8.65 19.19 -1.79
CA LYS A 112 9.94 18.66 -2.22
C LYS A 112 9.69 17.41 -3.03
N GLY A 113 9.65 17.59 -4.35
CA GLY A 113 9.23 16.57 -5.28
C GLY A 113 10.00 15.26 -5.13
N ALA A 114 9.27 14.16 -5.30
CA ALA A 114 9.80 12.84 -5.62
C ALA A 114 9.23 12.40 -6.98
N SER A 115 9.91 11.52 -7.71
CA SER A 115 9.55 11.16 -9.10
C SER A 115 8.04 10.94 -9.37
N SER A 116 7.36 10.16 -8.52
CA SER A 116 5.93 9.82 -8.63
C SER A 116 4.99 10.77 -7.88
N CYS A 117 5.54 11.76 -7.16
CA CYS A 117 4.84 12.54 -6.17
C CYS A 117 5.43 13.96 -6.09
N LYS A 118 4.98 14.83 -6.98
CA LYS A 118 5.43 16.21 -7.09
C LYS A 118 4.29 17.13 -7.48
N VAL A 119 4.46 18.42 -7.22
CA VAL A 119 3.54 19.44 -7.72
C VAL A 119 3.73 19.60 -9.23
N VAL A 120 2.67 19.37 -10.00
CA VAL A 120 2.63 19.60 -11.44
C VAL A 120 1.56 20.66 -11.70
N SER A 121 1.93 21.75 -12.35
CA SER A 121 1.01 22.85 -12.70
C SER A 121 0.22 23.40 -11.50
N GLY A 122 0.86 23.54 -10.34
CA GLY A 122 0.25 24.12 -9.13
C GLY A 122 -0.67 23.19 -8.34
N SER A 123 -0.79 21.91 -8.72
CA SER A 123 -1.56 20.90 -7.98
C SER A 123 -0.74 19.63 -7.77
N SER A 124 -1.03 18.89 -6.71
CA SER A 124 -0.47 17.54 -6.51
C SER A 124 -1.59 16.54 -6.26
N ASN A 125 -1.44 15.38 -6.87
CA ASN A 125 -2.27 14.20 -6.64
C ASN A 125 -1.88 13.45 -5.36
N CYS A 126 -0.79 13.84 -4.70
CA CYS A 126 -0.31 13.24 -3.46
C CYS A 126 -0.61 14.10 -2.24
N LYS A 127 -1.12 13.49 -1.18
CA LYS A 127 -1.24 14.12 0.13
C LYS A 127 -0.58 13.27 1.22
N PRO A 128 0.32 13.82 2.04
CA PRO A 128 0.86 13.09 3.19
C PRO A 128 -0.24 12.88 4.22
N ILE A 129 -0.43 11.63 4.66
CA ILE A 129 -1.44 11.27 5.68
C ILE A 129 -0.78 10.81 6.97
N LEU A 130 0.35 10.10 6.86
CA LEU A 130 1.05 9.59 8.02
C LEU A 130 2.55 9.73 7.78
N VAL A 131 3.21 10.57 8.57
CA VAL A 131 4.65 10.79 8.47
C VAL A 131 5.27 10.57 9.85
N PHE A 132 6.33 9.78 9.92
CA PHE A 132 6.98 9.46 11.20
C PHE A 132 8.44 9.11 11.01
N TRP A 133 9.18 9.31 12.10
CA TRP A 133 10.54 8.82 12.25
C TRP A 133 10.51 7.42 12.81
N LYS A 134 11.24 6.49 12.20
CA LYS A 134 11.48 5.16 12.75
C LYS A 134 12.95 4.87 12.91
N ARG A 135 13.27 3.93 13.80
CA ARG A 135 14.60 3.35 13.90
C ARG A 135 14.65 2.06 13.08
N GLU A 136 15.47 2.07 12.06
CA GLU A 136 15.69 0.92 11.20
C GLU A 136 16.92 0.15 11.68
N TYR A 137 16.72 -1.14 11.91
CA TYR A 137 17.81 -2.08 12.20
C TYR A 137 18.54 -2.44 10.91
N ILE A 138 19.86 -2.30 10.92
CA ILE A 138 20.73 -2.67 9.81
C ILE A 138 21.71 -3.75 10.31
N PRO A 139 21.52 -5.01 9.89
CA PRO A 139 22.39 -6.09 10.35
C PRO A 139 23.81 -5.90 9.83
N GLU A 140 24.82 -6.28 10.62
CA GLU A 140 26.24 -6.27 10.24
C GLU A 140 26.73 -4.91 9.68
N SER A 141 26.23 -3.81 10.23
CA SER A 141 26.55 -2.46 9.73
C SER A 141 27.70 -1.78 10.46
N VAL A 142 28.16 -2.34 11.57
CA VAL A 142 29.22 -1.76 12.42
C VAL A 142 30.31 -2.81 12.62
N GLY A 143 31.59 -2.45 12.51
CA GLY A 143 32.69 -3.34 12.89
C GLY A 143 33.02 -3.22 14.38
N VAL A 144 33.63 -4.26 14.95
CA VAL A 144 33.89 -4.30 16.41
C VAL A 144 35.01 -3.33 16.82
N ASN A 145 36.09 -3.28 16.05
CA ASN A 145 37.26 -2.43 16.32
C ASN A 145 37.61 -1.50 15.14
N SER A 146 37.20 -1.86 13.92
CA SER A 146 37.39 -1.03 12.72
C SER A 146 36.22 -1.16 11.75
N ASN A 147 36.02 -0.15 10.90
CA ASN A 147 34.99 -0.17 9.84
C ASN A 147 35.22 -1.24 8.74
N SER A 148 36.36 -1.93 8.78
CA SER A 148 36.78 -2.95 7.82
C SER A 148 36.84 -4.36 8.42
N ASP A 149 36.42 -4.52 9.68
CA ASP A 149 36.49 -5.80 10.37
C ASP A 149 35.62 -6.87 9.71
N THR A 150 36.10 -8.11 9.79
CA THR A 150 35.35 -9.30 9.36
C THR A 150 34.27 -9.67 10.37
N GLN A 151 34.50 -9.38 11.66
CA GLN A 151 33.48 -9.50 12.69
C GLN A 151 32.67 -8.20 12.76
N LYS A 152 31.36 -8.33 12.59
CA LYS A 152 30.45 -7.19 12.48
C LYS A 152 29.34 -7.33 13.51
N ASP A 153 28.93 -6.19 14.02
CA ASP A 153 27.78 -6.01 14.88
C ASP A 153 26.70 -5.22 14.12
N ASP A 154 25.52 -5.22 14.70
CA ASP A 154 24.36 -4.58 14.14
C ASP A 154 24.30 -3.11 14.52
N GLY A 155 23.64 -2.32 13.67
CA GLY A 155 23.49 -0.89 13.89
C GLY A 155 22.05 -0.44 13.69
N PHE A 156 21.79 0.79 14.12
CA PHE A 156 20.51 1.46 13.89
C PHE A 156 20.74 2.74 13.10
N ALA A 157 19.92 2.95 12.09
CA ALA A 157 19.80 4.22 11.38
C ALA A 157 18.41 4.83 11.62
N TYR A 158 18.32 6.15 11.54
CA TYR A 158 17.04 6.83 11.51
C TYR A 158 16.52 6.86 10.08
N SER A 159 15.22 6.57 9.92
CA SER A 159 14.51 6.64 8.65
C SER A 159 13.27 7.51 8.82
N LEU A 160 13.06 8.45 7.89
CA LEU A 160 11.80 9.17 7.77
C LEU A 160 10.91 8.39 6.80
N VAL A 161 9.73 7.99 7.26
CA VAL A 161 8.74 7.26 6.46
C VAL A 161 7.48 8.12 6.34
N GLY A 162 6.99 8.24 5.10
CA GLY A 162 5.73 8.94 4.80
C GLY A 162 4.80 8.03 4.01
N TYR A 163 3.54 7.92 4.44
CA TYR A 163 2.46 7.33 3.68
C TYR A 163 1.60 8.42 3.06
N TYR A 164 1.32 8.25 1.78
CA TYR A 164 0.69 9.23 0.92
C TYR A 164 -0.61 8.68 0.35
N PHE A 165 -1.65 9.52 0.37
CA PHE A 165 -2.84 9.26 -0.41
C PHE A 165 -2.67 9.83 -1.82
N ILE A 166 -2.78 8.99 -2.84
CA ILE A 166 -2.57 9.37 -4.24
C ILE A 166 -3.89 9.17 -5.00
N THR A 167 -4.56 10.24 -5.43
CA THR A 167 -5.94 10.16 -5.97
C THR A 167 -6.05 10.08 -7.49
N ASN A 168 -5.01 10.46 -8.22
CA ASN A 168 -4.99 10.46 -9.69
C ASN A 168 -3.59 10.07 -10.18
N PRO A 169 -3.21 8.79 -10.12
CA PRO A 169 -1.87 8.38 -10.50
C PRO A 169 -1.62 8.59 -12.00
N THR A 170 -0.47 9.20 -12.34
CA THR A 170 -0.07 9.49 -13.73
C THR A 170 0.50 8.28 -14.47
N SER A 171 0.88 7.22 -13.75
CA SER A 171 1.35 5.94 -14.29
C SER A 171 0.43 4.82 -13.82
N THR A 172 -0.14 4.12 -14.80
CA THR A 172 -1.18 3.09 -14.69
C THR A 172 -0.66 1.70 -15.10
N ALA A 173 0.65 1.48 -15.08
CA ALA A 173 1.25 0.18 -15.32
C ALA A 173 2.37 -0.05 -14.29
N PRO A 174 2.36 -1.16 -13.51
CA PRO A 174 1.39 -2.26 -13.49
C PRO A 174 0.08 -1.97 -12.73
N TRP A 175 -0.10 -0.75 -12.20
CA TRP A 175 -1.17 -0.41 -11.23
C TRP A 175 -2.44 0.15 -11.89
N SER A 176 -3.57 0.04 -11.21
CA SER A 176 -4.82 0.65 -11.66
C SER A 176 -4.72 2.19 -11.66
N SER A 177 -5.63 2.80 -12.40
CA SER A 177 -5.81 4.26 -12.44
C SER A 177 -6.65 4.81 -11.26
N SER A 178 -6.92 3.98 -10.25
CA SER A 178 -7.64 4.38 -9.04
C SER A 178 -6.71 4.99 -7.99
N ALA A 179 -7.31 5.49 -6.90
CA ALA A 179 -6.49 6.00 -5.82
C ALA A 179 -5.67 4.88 -5.16
N ARG A 180 -4.49 5.22 -4.67
CA ARG A 180 -3.54 4.28 -4.07
C ARG A 180 -2.87 4.88 -2.84
N ILE A 181 -2.36 4.02 -1.97
CA ILE A 181 -1.50 4.43 -0.86
C ILE A 181 -0.05 4.23 -1.30
N GLY A 182 0.68 5.34 -1.31
CA GLY A 182 2.11 5.36 -1.58
C GLY A 182 2.93 5.36 -0.29
N ARG A 183 4.12 4.78 -0.31
CA ARG A 183 5.10 4.82 0.77
C ARG A 183 6.38 5.47 0.26
N PHE A 184 6.83 6.47 0.99
CA PHE A 184 8.11 7.13 0.79
C PHE A 184 9.00 6.84 1.98
N GLN A 185 10.28 6.58 1.72
CA GLN A 185 11.26 6.42 2.79
C GLN A 185 12.60 7.00 2.37
N ILE A 186 13.22 7.73 3.30
CA ILE A 186 14.63 8.12 3.24
C ILE A 186 15.33 7.69 4.53
N ARG A 187 16.56 7.20 4.39
CA ARG A 187 17.36 6.68 5.49
C ARG A 187 18.71 7.38 5.60
N GLY A 188 19.14 7.58 6.84
CA GLY A 188 20.47 8.09 7.17
C GLY A 188 21.55 7.02 7.27
N ARG A 189 22.75 7.47 7.63
CA ARG A 189 23.82 6.57 8.05
C ARG A 189 23.55 6.01 9.45
N VAL A 190 24.20 4.91 9.77
CA VAL A 190 24.28 4.38 11.12
C VAL A 190 25.12 5.32 11.97
N ASN A 191 24.62 5.67 13.16
CA ASN A 191 25.32 6.56 14.08
C ASN A 191 26.27 5.76 14.99
N ALA A 192 27.36 5.22 14.43
CA ALA A 192 28.38 4.45 15.14
C ALA A 192 29.79 4.73 14.61
N GLU A 193 30.81 4.69 15.48
CA GLU A 193 32.21 5.05 15.18
C GLU A 193 32.87 4.14 14.13
N TYR A 194 32.48 2.87 14.07
CA TYR A 194 32.99 1.87 13.13
C TYR A 194 31.95 1.43 12.11
N SER A 195 31.05 2.34 11.73
CA SER A 195 30.09 2.12 10.65
C SER A 195 30.82 1.77 9.34
N ASN A 196 30.47 0.64 8.75
CA ASN A 196 31.09 0.13 7.53
C ASN A 196 30.38 0.68 6.28
N THR A 197 30.76 0.23 5.08
CA THR A 197 30.12 0.70 3.83
C THR A 197 28.60 0.54 3.80
N LYS A 198 28.06 -0.48 4.48
CA LYS A 198 26.60 -0.69 4.61
C LYS A 198 25.97 0.31 5.58
N GLY A 199 26.66 0.61 6.69
CA GLY A 199 26.23 1.60 7.68
C GLY A 199 26.33 3.04 7.19
N GLU A 200 27.36 3.36 6.38
CA GLU A 200 27.56 4.68 5.79
C GLU A 200 26.62 4.99 4.62
N ALA A 201 25.96 3.96 4.06
CA ALA A 201 25.02 4.14 2.95
C ALA A 201 23.76 4.88 3.42
N CYS A 202 23.57 6.09 2.90
CA CYS A 202 22.40 6.92 3.15
C CYS A 202 21.77 7.45 1.87
N ASP A 203 20.51 7.86 1.98
CA ASP A 203 19.75 8.39 0.86
C ASP A 203 20.04 9.88 0.65
N PRO A 204 20.21 10.32 -0.61
CA PRO A 204 20.40 11.73 -0.95
C PRO A 204 19.26 12.61 -0.41
N GLY A 205 19.61 13.70 0.28
CA GLY A 205 18.64 14.59 0.91
C GLY A 205 18.29 14.23 2.35
N PHE A 206 18.84 13.14 2.89
CA PHE A 206 18.66 12.82 4.30
C PHE A 206 19.40 13.82 5.21
N SER A 207 18.73 14.23 6.28
CA SER A 207 19.32 14.96 7.40
C SER A 207 18.87 14.29 8.70
N PRO A 208 19.74 14.14 9.71
CA PRO A 208 19.35 13.50 10.97
C PRO A 208 18.21 14.28 11.66
N PRO A 209 17.39 13.60 12.49
CA PRO A 209 16.36 14.27 13.26
C PRO A 209 17.00 15.32 14.19
N PRO A 210 16.39 16.51 14.34
CA PRO A 210 16.96 17.65 15.06
C PRO A 210 16.85 17.47 16.59
N LEU A 211 17.57 16.48 17.12
CA LEU A 211 17.53 16.08 18.52
C LEU A 211 18.63 16.71 19.37
N ASP A 212 19.50 17.52 18.77
CA ASP A 212 20.58 18.18 19.48
C ASP A 212 20.02 19.16 20.54
N LEU A 213 20.76 19.31 21.63
CA LEU A 213 20.51 20.28 22.69
C LEU A 213 20.59 21.73 22.17
N THR A 214 21.33 21.94 21.08
CA THR A 214 21.47 23.24 20.41
C THR A 214 20.22 23.69 19.64
N VAL A 215 19.29 22.78 19.36
CA VAL A 215 18.04 23.10 18.64
C VAL A 215 17.04 23.71 19.61
N ASN A 216 16.57 24.91 19.28
CA ASN A 216 15.53 25.62 20.03
C ASN A 216 14.24 24.79 20.11
N GLY A 217 13.55 24.82 21.25
CA GLY A 217 12.29 24.10 21.43
C GLY A 217 12.22 23.43 22.80
N SER A 218 11.11 23.69 23.50
CA SER A 218 10.83 23.16 24.83
C SER A 218 10.27 21.75 24.79
N LYS A 219 9.57 21.40 23.70
CA LYS A 219 8.94 20.09 23.49
C LYS A 219 9.59 19.35 22.33
N LEU A 220 9.55 18.01 22.38
CA LEU A 220 10.01 17.16 21.28
C LEU A 220 9.34 17.54 19.95
N LYS A 221 8.02 17.80 19.97
CA LYS A 221 7.26 18.26 18.80
C LYS A 221 7.88 19.49 18.14
N GLU A 222 8.21 20.52 18.92
CA GLU A 222 8.80 21.77 18.41
C GLU A 222 10.15 21.51 17.74
N LYS A 223 10.99 20.66 18.35
CA LYS A 223 12.27 20.26 17.76
C LYS A 223 12.07 19.49 16.46
N MET A 224 11.26 18.43 16.47
CA MET A 224 11.03 17.57 15.31
C MET A 224 10.40 18.30 14.12
N SER A 225 9.57 19.31 14.38
CA SER A 225 8.98 20.18 13.35
C SER A 225 9.95 21.18 12.70
N GLN A 226 11.19 21.27 13.18
CA GLN A 226 12.24 22.09 12.57
C GLN A 226 13.15 21.29 11.62
N TRP A 227 12.87 20.00 11.43
CA TRP A 227 13.66 19.18 10.52
C TRP A 227 13.65 19.76 9.10
N LYS A 228 14.82 19.81 8.48
CA LYS A 228 15.00 20.24 7.09
C LYS A 228 15.78 19.19 6.32
N THR A 229 15.38 18.96 5.08
CA THR A 229 16.14 18.09 4.18
C THR A 229 17.48 18.71 3.81
N SER A 230 18.46 17.87 3.49
CA SER A 230 19.76 18.29 2.95
C SER A 230 19.76 18.39 1.41
N LEU A 231 18.59 18.34 0.77
CA LEU A 231 18.44 18.65 -0.65
C LEU A 231 18.75 20.13 -0.94
N GLY A 232 19.37 20.39 -2.09
CA GLY A 232 19.87 21.71 -2.49
C GLY A 232 21.18 22.11 -1.80
N THR A 233 21.82 21.20 -1.06
CA THR A 233 23.12 21.45 -0.40
C THR A 233 24.18 20.48 -0.91
N SER A 234 25.43 20.95 -1.03
CA SER A 234 26.52 20.08 -1.51
C SER A 234 26.99 19.11 -0.43
N PRO A 235 27.36 17.86 -0.78
CA PRO A 235 27.96 16.92 0.15
C PRO A 235 29.20 17.50 0.84
N SER A 236 29.31 17.26 2.14
CA SER A 236 30.43 17.68 2.99
C SER A 236 30.72 16.58 4.02
N PRO A 237 31.93 16.49 4.60
CA PRO A 237 32.21 15.52 5.67
C PRO A 237 31.22 15.55 6.84
N LEU A 238 30.62 16.72 7.12
CA LEU A 238 29.60 16.87 8.17
C LEU A 238 28.18 16.46 7.71
N THR A 239 27.91 16.53 6.41
CA THR A 239 26.60 16.21 5.81
C THR A 239 26.81 15.32 4.58
N PRO A 240 27.24 14.06 4.76
CA PRO A 240 27.59 13.16 3.65
C PRO A 240 26.37 12.78 2.80
N CYS A 241 25.17 12.86 3.36
CA CYS A 241 23.90 12.54 2.70
C CYS A 241 23.29 13.76 1.98
N ALA A 242 23.93 14.92 2.03
CA ALA A 242 23.48 16.11 1.31
C ALA A 242 23.53 15.87 -0.20
N SER A 243 22.66 16.56 -0.94
CA SER A 243 22.61 16.46 -2.40
C SER A 243 22.26 17.80 -3.02
N PRO A 244 22.95 18.22 -4.10
CA PRO A 244 22.62 19.44 -4.82
C PRO A 244 21.29 19.32 -5.59
N ALA A 245 20.72 18.12 -5.69
CA ALA A 245 19.40 17.91 -6.28
C ALA A 245 18.33 18.67 -5.49
N THR A 246 17.33 19.16 -6.20
CA THR A 246 16.16 19.86 -5.64
C THR A 246 14.99 18.92 -5.36
N GLU A 247 15.07 17.68 -5.84
CA GLU A 247 14.08 16.62 -5.71
C GLU A 247 14.72 15.35 -5.15
N TYR A 248 13.93 14.51 -4.50
CA TYR A 248 14.36 13.21 -4.02
C TYR A 248 14.55 12.23 -5.18
N THR A 249 15.66 11.49 -5.13
CA THR A 249 15.91 10.37 -6.05
C THR A 249 15.05 9.16 -5.72
N LYS A 250 14.67 9.00 -4.44
CA LYS A 250 13.71 7.99 -4.00
C LYS A 250 12.31 8.32 -4.51
N GLN A 251 11.64 7.30 -5.00
CA GLN A 251 10.25 7.42 -5.46
C GLN A 251 9.29 7.10 -4.31
N VAL A 252 8.04 7.52 -4.46
CA VAL A 252 6.95 7.05 -3.60
C VAL A 252 6.44 5.75 -4.21
N ASP A 253 6.74 4.63 -3.56
CA ASP A 253 6.40 3.29 -4.00
C ASP A 253 4.93 2.98 -3.68
N THR A 254 4.23 2.29 -4.56
CA THR A 254 2.82 1.91 -4.31
C THR A 254 2.77 0.74 -3.35
N LEU A 255 2.10 0.91 -2.21
CA LEU A 255 1.86 -0.16 -1.23
C LEU A 255 0.58 -0.93 -1.54
N VAL A 256 -0.52 -0.20 -1.74
CA VAL A 256 -1.83 -0.78 -2.01
C VAL A 256 -2.60 0.08 -2.99
N ASP A 257 -3.32 -0.58 -3.88
CA ASP A 257 -4.10 0.00 -4.97
C ASP A 257 -5.60 -0.16 -4.68
N ASN A 258 -6.46 0.39 -5.55
CA ASN A 258 -7.92 0.31 -5.43
C ASN A 258 -8.43 0.92 -4.11
N ILE A 259 -7.90 2.07 -3.72
CA ILE A 259 -8.37 2.83 -2.57
C ILE A 259 -9.52 3.74 -2.98
N SER A 260 -10.50 3.91 -2.10
CA SER A 260 -11.62 4.79 -2.37
C SER A 260 -11.19 6.27 -2.27
N THR A 261 -11.61 7.10 -3.22
CA THR A 261 -11.43 8.56 -3.14
C THR A 261 -12.41 9.22 -2.18
N THR A 262 -13.55 8.57 -1.96
CA THR A 262 -14.69 9.07 -1.20
C THR A 262 -15.16 8.03 -0.17
N GLY A 263 -16.17 8.38 0.59
CA GLY A 263 -16.60 7.63 1.77
C GLY A 263 -17.99 8.07 2.19
N PRO A 264 -18.57 7.40 3.20
CA PRO A 264 -19.78 7.89 3.83
C PRO A 264 -19.53 9.28 4.40
N ASP A 265 -20.54 10.13 4.31
CA ASP A 265 -20.49 11.44 4.94
C ASP A 265 -20.24 11.28 6.44
N PRO A 266 -19.36 12.10 7.03
CA PRO A 266 -19.08 12.02 8.45
C PRO A 266 -20.35 12.33 9.24
N ASP A 267 -20.68 11.48 10.21
CA ASP A 267 -21.77 11.76 11.13
C ASP A 267 -21.37 12.96 12.02
N PRO A 268 -22.12 14.08 11.97
CA PRO A 268 -21.80 15.30 12.71
C PRO A 268 -21.81 15.10 14.23
N THR A 269 -22.38 14.00 14.73
CA THR A 269 -22.42 13.67 16.15
C THR A 269 -21.22 12.85 16.63
N THR A 270 -20.39 12.36 15.71
CA THR A 270 -19.21 11.53 16.02
C THR A 270 -17.93 12.33 15.86
N THR A 271 -17.09 12.35 16.89
CA THR A 271 -15.73 12.86 16.73
C THR A 271 -14.90 11.77 16.03
N PRO A 272 -14.30 12.05 14.86
CA PRO A 272 -13.60 11.04 14.07
C PRO A 272 -12.31 10.55 14.73
N CYS A 273 -11.74 11.34 15.65
CA CYS A 273 -10.51 11.04 16.35
C CYS A 273 -10.72 10.99 17.88
N PRO A 274 -10.01 10.11 18.60
CA PRO A 274 -9.98 10.12 20.06
C PRO A 274 -9.50 11.48 20.62
N PRO A 275 -9.85 11.83 21.87
CA PRO A 275 -9.33 13.02 22.53
C PRO A 275 -7.80 13.07 22.50
N GLY A 276 -7.23 14.24 22.19
CA GLY A 276 -5.78 14.45 22.08
C GLY A 276 -5.17 14.04 20.73
N ALA A 277 -5.89 13.32 19.88
CA ALA A 277 -5.44 13.02 18.52
C ALA A 277 -5.97 14.05 17.51
N LYS A 278 -5.15 14.41 16.53
CA LYS A 278 -5.51 15.29 15.42
C LYS A 278 -5.78 14.49 14.15
N LEU A 279 -6.83 14.87 13.42
CA LEU A 279 -7.14 14.30 12.12
C LEU A 279 -6.12 14.79 11.08
N VAL A 280 -5.51 13.86 10.36
CA VAL A 280 -4.70 14.11 9.17
C VAL A 280 -5.41 13.53 7.96
N GLY A 281 -5.69 14.37 6.98
CA GLY A 281 -6.50 14.02 5.81
C GLY A 281 -7.97 14.39 5.99
N VAL A 282 -8.86 13.65 5.31
CA VAL A 282 -10.31 13.93 5.33
C VAL A 282 -11.07 12.66 5.66
N VAL A 283 -12.03 12.73 6.59
CA VAL A 283 -12.79 11.56 7.10
C VAL A 283 -13.57 10.84 5.99
N ASN A 284 -14.06 11.59 5.00
CA ASN A 284 -14.76 11.03 3.85
C ASN A 284 -13.83 10.50 2.75
N SER A 285 -12.52 10.42 2.99
CA SER A 285 -11.58 9.81 2.05
C SER A 285 -11.37 8.32 2.35
N GLY A 286 -10.73 7.58 1.44
CA GLY A 286 -10.33 6.20 1.69
C GLY A 286 -9.02 6.02 2.42
N PHE A 287 -8.31 7.11 2.78
CA PHE A 287 -7.12 7.03 3.61
C PHE A 287 -6.94 8.28 4.46
N PHE A 288 -7.07 8.12 5.78
CA PHE A 288 -6.85 9.17 6.77
C PHE A 288 -6.31 8.58 8.07
N ALA A 289 -5.76 9.44 8.94
CA ALA A 289 -5.23 9.02 10.22
C ALA A 289 -5.59 10.00 11.34
N CYS A 290 -5.68 9.50 12.56
CA CYS A 290 -5.75 10.29 13.77
C CYS A 290 -4.43 10.13 14.52
N VAL A 291 -3.68 11.21 14.71
CA VAL A 291 -2.33 11.18 15.28
C VAL A 291 -2.28 11.96 16.58
N ASN A 292 -1.77 11.32 17.63
CA ASN A 292 -1.35 11.97 18.86
C ASN A 292 0.18 11.90 18.94
N SER A 293 0.84 13.02 18.61
CA SER A 293 2.31 13.11 18.62
C SER A 293 2.92 13.03 20.02
N ASP A 294 2.18 13.47 21.06
CA ASP A 294 2.69 13.46 22.44
C ASP A 294 2.77 12.03 23.01
N GLU A 295 1.88 11.14 22.58
CA GLU A 295 1.87 9.71 22.96
C GLU A 295 2.52 8.78 21.93
N VAL A 296 3.03 9.34 20.82
CA VAL A 296 3.54 8.58 19.65
C VAL A 296 2.52 7.53 19.20
N LEU A 297 1.27 7.95 19.06
CA LEU A 297 0.13 7.08 18.80
C LEU A 297 -0.56 7.50 17.49
N ALA A 298 -0.86 6.53 16.63
CA ALA A 298 -1.63 6.77 15.43
C ALA A 298 -2.76 5.74 15.27
N GLN A 299 -3.92 6.20 14.84
CA GLN A 299 -5.02 5.37 14.37
C GLN A 299 -5.20 5.60 12.87
N VAL A 300 -5.01 4.54 12.08
CA VAL A 300 -5.01 4.60 10.63
C VAL A 300 -6.29 3.99 10.11
N TYR A 301 -6.94 4.65 9.16
CA TYR A 301 -8.16 4.21 8.50
C TYR A 301 -7.93 4.05 7.01
N ILE A 302 -8.27 2.88 6.47
CA ILE A 302 -8.16 2.59 5.04
C ILE A 302 -9.50 2.05 4.54
N ARG A 303 -9.94 2.51 3.37
CA ARG A 303 -11.10 2.00 2.65
C ARG A 303 -10.72 1.68 1.21
N GLY A 304 -10.91 0.42 0.84
CA GLY A 304 -10.74 -0.04 -0.53
C GLY A 304 -11.96 0.24 -1.41
N ASN A 305 -11.83 -0.09 -2.68
CA ASN A 305 -12.82 0.04 -3.72
C ASN A 305 -12.73 -1.15 -4.68
N ALA A 306 -13.50 -2.20 -4.41
CA ALA A 306 -13.55 -3.40 -5.22
C ALA A 306 -14.28 -3.20 -6.57
N LEU A 307 -15.07 -2.13 -6.74
CA LEU A 307 -15.80 -1.87 -8.00
C LEU A 307 -14.87 -1.57 -9.16
N VAL A 308 -13.68 -1.02 -8.88
CA VAL A 308 -12.65 -0.75 -9.88
C VAL A 308 -12.26 -2.04 -10.61
N ARG A 309 -12.15 -3.16 -9.88
CA ARG A 309 -11.80 -4.48 -10.43
C ARG A 309 -12.86 -5.04 -11.38
N LEU A 310 -14.10 -4.59 -11.24
CA LEU A 310 -15.23 -5.06 -12.04
C LEU A 310 -15.52 -4.16 -13.25
N THR A 311 -15.31 -2.85 -13.09
CA THR A 311 -15.78 -1.85 -14.06
C THR A 311 -14.64 -1.17 -14.82
N ASN A 312 -13.39 -1.30 -14.37
CA ASN A 312 -12.22 -0.54 -14.85
C ASN A 312 -12.46 0.98 -14.88
N LYS A 313 -13.39 1.48 -14.04
CA LYS A 313 -13.69 2.92 -13.89
C LYS A 313 -13.12 3.42 -12.57
N ASN A 314 -12.28 4.45 -12.66
CA ASN A 314 -11.58 5.03 -11.49
C ASN A 314 -12.43 5.98 -10.66
N ASP A 315 -13.54 6.46 -11.23
CA ASP A 315 -14.37 7.50 -10.62
C ASP A 315 -15.59 6.92 -9.89
N THR A 316 -15.42 5.74 -9.28
CA THR A 316 -16.49 5.11 -8.52
C THR A 316 -16.55 5.74 -7.14
N VAL A 317 -17.38 6.79 -7.04
CA VAL A 317 -17.77 7.42 -5.78
C VAL A 317 -18.42 6.37 -4.88
N TYR A 318 -18.18 6.48 -3.58
CA TYR A 318 -18.82 5.65 -2.57
C TYR A 318 -20.34 5.70 -2.72
N ASP A 319 -20.97 4.53 -2.85
CA ASP A 319 -22.41 4.37 -2.86
C ASP A 319 -22.85 3.55 -1.64
N PRO A 320 -23.69 4.11 -0.74
CA PRO A 320 -24.24 3.37 0.39
C PRO A 320 -24.91 2.04 0.01
N LYS A 321 -25.55 1.96 -1.17
CA LYS A 321 -26.20 0.74 -1.68
C LYS A 321 -25.18 -0.32 -2.12
N ALA A 322 -23.95 0.08 -2.41
CA ALA A 322 -22.85 -0.78 -2.81
C ALA A 322 -21.73 -0.83 -1.76
N SER A 323 -22.03 -0.48 -0.50
CA SER A 323 -21.05 -0.41 0.61
C SER A 323 -20.23 -1.70 0.79
N ALA A 324 -20.79 -2.87 0.46
CA ALA A 324 -20.09 -4.15 0.46
C ALA A 324 -18.88 -4.22 -0.51
N TYR A 325 -18.81 -3.33 -1.50
CA TYR A 325 -17.66 -3.21 -2.42
C TYR A 325 -16.62 -2.19 -1.94
N PHE A 326 -16.84 -1.55 -0.80
CA PHE A 326 -15.91 -0.60 -0.21
C PHE A 326 -15.43 -1.09 1.17
N PRO A 327 -14.73 -2.24 1.23
CA PRO A 327 -14.26 -2.79 2.50
C PRO A 327 -13.35 -1.77 3.19
N GLY A 328 -13.54 -1.59 4.49
CA GLY A 328 -12.77 -0.66 5.30
C GLY A 328 -12.21 -1.33 6.53
N GLY A 329 -11.06 -0.86 6.97
CA GLY A 329 -10.42 -1.30 8.20
C GLY A 329 -9.74 -0.15 8.91
N ASN A 330 -9.53 -0.30 10.21
CA ASN A 330 -8.72 0.63 10.97
C ASN A 330 -7.86 -0.11 11.99
N ILE A 331 -6.72 0.49 12.33
CA ILE A 331 -5.83 -0.03 13.35
C ILE A 331 -5.27 1.11 14.18
N ARG A 332 -5.19 0.91 15.50
CA ARG A 332 -4.56 1.85 16.43
C ARG A 332 -3.24 1.26 16.91
N VAL A 333 -2.16 2.01 16.72
CA VAL A 333 -0.79 1.55 16.97
C VAL A 333 -0.03 2.63 17.74
N GLN A 334 0.64 2.19 18.81
CA GLN A 334 1.56 3.02 19.56
C GLN A 334 2.99 2.69 19.13
N GLY A 335 3.76 3.72 18.80
CA GLY A 335 5.19 3.62 18.53
C GLY A 335 5.96 3.22 19.79
N ARG A 336 6.89 2.28 19.63
CA ARG A 336 7.76 1.78 20.71
C ARG A 336 9.22 2.16 20.49
N GLY A 337 9.50 3.01 19.51
CA GLY A 337 10.84 3.50 19.24
C GLY A 337 11.29 4.47 20.33
N PHE A 338 12.52 4.29 20.81
CA PHE A 338 13.12 5.18 21.80
C PHE A 338 14.14 6.12 21.16
N LEU A 339 14.14 7.38 21.59
CA LEU A 339 15.20 8.35 21.31
C LEU A 339 16.35 8.14 22.31
N PHE A 340 17.56 7.97 21.80
CA PHE A 340 18.75 8.17 22.62
C PHE A 340 19.11 9.66 22.58
N THR A 341 18.65 10.41 23.57
CA THR A 341 19.21 11.74 23.84
C THR A 341 20.46 11.53 24.69
N LYS A 342 21.63 11.91 24.18
CA LYS A 342 22.87 11.94 24.98
C LYS A 342 22.80 13.05 26.02
#